data_AF-A0A5E5BJ76-F1
#
_entry.id   AF-A0A5E5BJ76-F1
#
_cell.length_a   1.000
_cell.length_b   1.000
_cell.length_c   1.000
_cell.angle_alpha   90.00
_cell.angle_beta   90.00
_cell.angle_gamma   90.00
#
_symmetry.space_group_name_H-M   'P 1'
#
loop_
_entity.id
_entity.type
_entity.pdbx_description
1 polymer ?
#
loop_
_entity_poly.entity_id
_entity_poly.type
_entity_poly.pdbx_seq_one_letter_code
_entity_poly.pdbx_strand_id
1 'polypeptide(L)'
;MQQLLATKPKPEHHVAGWFHPAIGERLEAAGTYTVLDLIGFIERWGKRWHTRVARLGPATAERILAWLKDNAATLGREIDPRALVPRRSVAPMVLRSLTEHTNEIAPLEYLAVPIELSGESGRNRYHGELNCSIGANDDLTAIRTWLSLFPNEGLGNTAVTYRGHVERFYNWVLNDRQKAFSDVTVEDVVLYRAFLADPRPAARWINPKRGVPRHSPHWRPFSGPVTDITVRQAMTALSSLCDWLNTMHHLGSTPFAGVLKPKTSGRAGKMDVDRSLSRAQWQAVRD
;
A
#
# COMPACT_ATOMS: atom_id res chain seq x y z
N MET A 1 42.71 3.84 37.36
CA MET A 1 41.45 4.40 36.83
C MET A 1 41.50 4.35 35.31
N GLN A 2 40.97 3.29 34.70
CA GLN A 2 40.90 3.15 33.24
C GLN A 2 39.56 3.72 32.79
N GLN A 3 39.58 4.87 32.11
CA GLN A 3 38.39 5.43 31.46
C GLN A 3 38.00 4.49 30.30
N LEU A 4 36.94 3.71 30.50
CA LEU A 4 36.22 3.06 29.41
C LEU A 4 35.56 4.18 28.58
N LEU A 5 36.12 4.45 27.40
CA LEU A 5 35.47 5.24 26.37
C LEU A 5 34.18 4.52 25.97
N ALA A 6 33.07 4.89 26.60
CA ALA A 6 31.75 4.49 26.17
C ALA A 6 31.49 5.15 24.81
N THR A 7 31.88 4.46 23.74
CA THR A 7 31.50 4.84 22.38
C THR A 7 29.98 4.92 22.37
N LYS A 8 29.40 6.01 21.84
CA LYS A 8 27.95 6.15 21.72
C LYS A 8 27.50 5.45 20.43
N PRO A 9 26.33 4.78 20.41
CA PRO A 9 25.84 4.16 19.18
C PRO A 9 25.51 5.21 18.14
N LYS A 10 25.86 4.90 16.89
CA LYS A 10 25.53 5.68 15.70
C LYS A 10 24.77 4.80 14.71
N PRO A 11 23.91 5.38 13.84
CA PRO A 11 23.12 4.62 12.88
C PRO A 11 23.95 3.69 11.97
N GLU A 12 25.13 4.15 11.56
CA GLU A 12 26.06 3.44 10.69
C GLU A 12 26.85 2.33 11.39
N HIS A 13 26.77 2.21 12.72
CA HIS A 13 27.47 1.15 13.42
C HIS A 13 26.88 -0.23 13.12
N HIS A 14 27.76 -1.22 13.06
CA HIS A 14 27.39 -2.60 12.82
C HIS A 14 26.60 -3.19 13.99
N VAL A 15 25.55 -3.98 13.71
CA VAL A 15 24.68 -4.58 14.74
C VAL A 15 25.44 -5.52 15.69
N ALA A 16 26.46 -6.23 15.19
CA ALA A 16 27.29 -7.11 16.02
C ALA A 16 28.11 -6.37 17.09
N GLY A 17 28.32 -5.05 16.94
CA GLY A 17 29.01 -4.23 17.95
C GLY A 17 28.14 -3.86 19.16
N TRP A 18 26.82 -4.05 19.06
CA TRP A 18 25.85 -3.57 20.07
C TRP A 18 24.99 -4.68 20.67
N PHE A 19 24.87 -5.81 19.99
CA PHE A 19 24.09 -6.96 20.45
C PHE A 19 25.00 -8.17 20.66
N HIS A 20 24.52 -9.13 21.46
CA HIS A 20 25.22 -10.39 21.66
C HIS A 20 25.59 -11.05 20.31
N PRO A 21 26.77 -11.68 20.14
CA PRO A 21 27.23 -12.21 18.84
C PRO A 21 26.19 -13.05 18.11
N ALA A 22 25.57 -14.01 18.81
CA ALA A 22 24.49 -14.83 18.26
C ALA A 22 23.24 -14.07 17.79
N ILE A 23 22.98 -12.86 18.32
CA ILE A 23 21.90 -11.97 17.84
C ILE A 23 22.39 -11.20 16.60
N GLY A 24 23.64 -10.69 16.63
CA GLY A 24 24.27 -10.03 15.48
C GLY A 24 24.25 -10.92 14.23
N GLU A 25 24.73 -12.16 14.35
CA GLU A 25 24.72 -13.13 13.23
C GLU A 25 23.31 -13.39 12.68
N ARG A 26 22.28 -13.45 13.54
CA ARG A 26 20.90 -13.65 13.11
C ARG A 26 20.36 -12.43 12.36
N LEU A 27 20.69 -11.24 12.83
CA LEU A 27 20.33 -9.97 12.18
C LEU A 27 21.02 -9.84 10.82
N GLU A 28 22.31 -10.18 10.73
CA GLU A 28 23.06 -10.18 9.48
C GLU A 28 22.50 -11.19 8.48
N ALA A 29 22.16 -12.40 8.95
CA ALA A 29 21.50 -13.41 8.11
C ALA A 29 20.12 -12.96 7.59
N ALA A 30 19.47 -12.02 8.28
CA ALA A 30 18.23 -11.38 7.84
C ALA A 30 18.47 -10.14 6.95
N GLY A 31 19.72 -9.83 6.61
CA GLY A 31 20.13 -8.69 5.78
C GLY A 31 20.17 -7.35 6.52
N THR A 32 20.27 -7.35 7.84
CA THR A 32 20.40 -6.14 8.66
C THR A 32 21.80 -6.05 9.26
N TYR A 33 22.65 -5.20 8.68
CA TYR A 33 24.07 -5.10 9.05
C TYR A 33 24.34 -3.89 9.95
N THR A 34 23.64 -2.79 9.76
CA THR A 34 23.77 -1.57 10.58
C THR A 34 22.58 -1.34 11.49
N VAL A 35 22.74 -0.48 12.50
CA VAL A 35 21.62 -0.05 13.36
C VAL A 35 20.53 0.64 12.51
N LEU A 36 20.92 1.39 11.48
CA LEU A 36 19.99 2.03 10.55
C LEU A 36 19.19 0.99 9.74
N ASP A 37 19.85 -0.07 9.25
CA ASP A 37 19.19 -1.17 8.55
C ASP A 37 18.17 -1.86 9.45
N LEU A 38 18.53 -2.08 10.73
CA LEU A 38 17.65 -2.67 11.72
C LEU A 38 16.40 -1.80 11.97
N ILE A 39 16.56 -0.48 12.12
CA ILE A 39 15.42 0.44 12.24
C ILE A 39 14.52 0.34 11.00
N GLY A 40 15.10 0.44 9.79
CA GLY A 40 14.34 0.32 8.55
C GLY A 40 13.67 -1.04 8.37
N PHE A 41 14.30 -2.11 8.84
CA PHE A 41 13.74 -3.46 8.85
C PHE A 41 12.55 -3.58 9.80
N ILE A 42 12.67 -3.03 11.02
CA ILE A 42 11.57 -2.97 12.00
C ILE A 42 10.40 -2.17 11.45
N GLU A 43 10.63 -0.99 10.87
CA GLU A 43 9.56 -0.17 10.31
C GLU A 43 8.87 -0.85 9.12
N ARG A 44 9.65 -1.49 8.25
CA ARG A 44 9.14 -2.28 7.12
C ARG A 44 8.28 -3.44 7.62
N TRP A 45 8.76 -4.26 8.55
CA TRP A 45 8.10 -5.49 8.99
C TRP A 45 7.15 -5.32 10.19
N GLY A 46 7.15 -4.15 10.83
CA GLY A 46 6.26 -3.75 11.92
C GLY A 46 6.40 -4.62 13.17
N LYS A 47 5.37 -4.62 14.03
CA LYS A 47 5.37 -5.37 15.32
C LYS A 47 5.89 -6.82 15.25
N ARG A 48 5.65 -7.53 14.14
CA ARG A 48 6.09 -8.92 13.94
C ARG A 48 7.41 -9.07 13.18
N TRP A 49 8.24 -8.01 13.12
CA TRP A 49 9.51 -8.03 12.42
C TRP A 49 10.42 -9.19 12.84
N HIS A 50 10.44 -9.52 14.13
CA HIS A 50 11.27 -10.60 14.68
C HIS A 50 10.94 -11.98 14.11
N THR A 51 9.71 -12.21 13.62
CA THR A 51 9.35 -13.49 12.96
C THR A 51 10.03 -13.65 11.59
N ARG A 52 10.68 -12.60 11.07
CA ARG A 52 11.49 -12.63 9.85
C ARG A 52 12.97 -12.89 10.12
N VAL A 53 13.37 -12.90 11.38
CA VAL A 53 14.73 -13.22 11.81
C VAL A 53 14.72 -14.63 12.39
N ALA A 54 15.45 -15.55 11.77
CA ALA A 54 15.47 -16.94 12.17
C ALA A 54 15.91 -17.06 13.65
N ARG A 55 15.14 -17.80 14.45
CA ARG A 55 15.41 -18.04 15.88
C ARG A 55 15.48 -16.76 16.73
N LEU A 56 14.80 -15.68 16.34
CA LEU A 56 14.63 -14.48 17.17
C LEU A 56 13.25 -14.48 17.84
N GLY A 57 13.23 -14.66 19.16
CA GLY A 57 12.00 -14.67 19.95
C GLY A 57 11.48 -13.27 20.31
N PRO A 58 10.21 -13.16 20.75
CA PRO A 58 9.59 -11.88 21.10
C PRO A 58 10.32 -11.16 22.25
N ALA A 59 10.78 -11.89 23.28
CA ALA A 59 11.52 -11.29 24.40
C ALA A 59 12.85 -10.64 23.95
N THR A 60 13.57 -11.29 23.03
CA THR A 60 14.80 -10.70 22.46
C THR A 60 14.46 -9.48 21.61
N ALA A 61 13.39 -9.55 20.83
CA ALA A 61 12.92 -8.43 20.02
C ALA A 61 12.54 -7.21 20.89
N GLU A 62 11.85 -7.43 22.01
CA GLU A 62 11.52 -6.37 22.97
C GLU A 62 12.76 -5.73 23.58
N ARG A 63 13.79 -6.53 23.92
CA ARG A 63 15.08 -6.00 24.40
C ARG A 63 15.80 -5.16 23.35
N ILE A 64 15.76 -5.57 22.08
CA ILE A 64 16.31 -4.79 20.97
C ILE A 64 15.55 -3.47 20.81
N LEU A 65 14.21 -3.50 20.86
CA LEU A 65 13.37 -2.30 20.77
C LEU A 65 13.63 -1.33 21.93
N ALA A 66 13.76 -1.85 23.16
CA ALA A 66 14.11 -1.05 24.33
C ALA A 66 15.46 -0.38 24.15
N TRP A 67 16.48 -1.13 23.71
CA TRP A 67 17.80 -0.58 23.44
C TRP A 67 17.77 0.53 22.37
N LEU A 68 17.02 0.34 21.27
CA LEU A 68 16.87 1.37 20.23
C LEU A 68 16.18 2.63 20.77
N LYS A 69 15.15 2.47 21.61
CA LYS A 69 14.45 3.58 22.24
C LYS A 69 15.36 4.36 23.20
N ASP A 70 16.10 3.66 24.05
CA ASP A 70 17.00 4.25 25.03
C ASP A 70 18.16 5.02 24.35
N ASN A 71 18.48 4.68 23.10
CA ASN A 71 19.53 5.31 22.31
C ASN A 71 19.00 6.21 21.18
N ALA A 72 17.70 6.54 21.13
CA ALA A 72 17.11 7.32 20.05
C ALA A 72 17.79 8.70 19.86
N ALA A 73 18.17 9.35 20.96
CA ALA A 73 18.84 10.66 20.94
C ALA A 73 20.24 10.62 20.31
N THR A 74 21.00 9.54 20.52
CA THR A 74 22.35 9.37 19.95
C THR A 74 22.30 8.86 18.51
N LEU A 75 21.28 8.06 18.18
CA LEU A 75 21.03 7.60 16.82
C LEU A 75 20.46 8.71 15.92
N GLY A 76 19.91 9.80 16.49
CA GLY A 76 19.26 10.86 15.72
C GLY A 76 18.02 10.37 14.94
N ARG A 77 17.51 9.19 15.29
CA ARG A 77 16.39 8.52 14.63
C ARG A 77 15.65 7.64 15.62
N GLU A 78 14.34 7.79 15.69
CA GLU A 78 13.45 6.92 16.45
C GLU A 78 12.67 6.01 15.48
N ILE A 79 12.30 4.82 15.94
CA ILE A 79 11.37 3.96 15.20
C ILE A 79 10.00 4.63 15.21
N ASP A 80 9.36 4.79 14.05
CA ASP A 80 7.97 5.28 13.99
C ASP A 80 7.07 4.45 14.92
N PRO A 81 6.48 5.06 15.99
CA PRO A 81 5.64 4.33 16.95
C PRO A 81 4.50 3.56 16.28
N ARG A 82 4.00 4.04 15.12
CA ARG A 82 2.95 3.38 14.34
C ARG A 82 3.36 1.98 13.85
N ALA A 83 4.66 1.72 13.65
CA ALA A 83 5.15 0.41 13.22
C ALA A 83 4.96 -0.68 14.29
N LEU A 84 4.91 -0.31 15.58
CA LEU A 84 4.90 -1.24 16.71
C LEU A 84 3.51 -1.49 17.31
N VAL A 85 2.52 -0.69 16.96
CA VAL A 85 1.16 -0.78 17.49
C VAL A 85 0.39 -1.98 16.91
N PRO A 86 -0.28 -2.82 17.74
CA PRO A 86 -1.17 -3.86 17.24
C PRO A 86 -2.34 -3.28 16.44
N ARG A 87 -2.58 -3.82 15.24
CA ARG A 87 -3.64 -3.35 14.33
C ARG A 87 -5.05 -3.22 14.94
N ARG A 88 -5.35 -3.99 15.99
CA ARG A 88 -6.68 -4.05 16.63
C ARG A 88 -6.85 -3.08 17.80
N SER A 89 -5.78 -2.44 18.27
CA SER A 89 -5.80 -1.67 19.52
C SER A 89 -5.96 -0.16 19.34
N VAL A 90 -6.13 0.34 18.11
CA VAL A 90 -6.37 1.76 17.85
C VAL A 90 -7.56 1.94 16.94
N ALA A 91 -8.50 2.81 17.33
CA ALA A 91 -9.65 3.14 16.54
C ALA A 91 -9.21 3.72 15.17
N PRO A 92 -9.76 3.23 14.04
CA PRO A 92 -9.38 3.70 12.70
C PRO A 92 -9.49 5.21 12.52
N MET A 93 -10.46 5.86 13.20
CA MET A 93 -10.68 7.30 13.14
C MET A 93 -9.53 8.10 13.79
N VAL A 94 -8.98 7.62 14.91
CA VAL A 94 -7.85 8.25 15.62
C VAL A 94 -6.56 8.14 14.79
N LEU A 95 -6.33 6.98 14.16
CA LEU A 95 -5.21 6.83 13.24
C LEU A 95 -5.36 7.75 12.03
N ARG A 96 -6.61 7.94 11.55
CA ARG A 96 -6.86 8.80 10.40
C ARG A 96 -6.54 10.26 10.69
N SER A 97 -6.92 10.77 11.86
CA SER A 97 -6.68 12.17 12.23
C SER A 97 -5.21 12.47 12.54
N LEU A 98 -4.45 11.48 13.00
CA LEU A 98 -3.03 11.63 13.36
C LEU A 98 -2.07 11.38 12.19
N THR A 99 -2.56 11.00 11.02
CA THR A 99 -1.72 10.76 9.84
C THR A 99 -1.78 11.97 8.94
N GLU A 100 -0.61 12.52 8.62
CA GLU A 100 -0.49 13.67 7.72
C GLU A 100 -0.95 13.28 6.31
N HIS A 101 -1.65 14.21 5.66
CA HIS A 101 -2.01 14.05 4.25
C HIS A 101 -0.82 14.44 3.39
N THR A 102 -0.56 13.68 2.33
CA THR A 102 0.58 13.90 1.43
C THR A 102 0.15 13.89 -0.02
N ASN A 103 0.85 14.67 -0.86
CA ASN A 103 0.71 14.66 -2.31
C ASN A 103 1.55 13.57 -3.00
N GLU A 104 2.31 12.79 -2.22
CA GLU A 104 2.98 11.58 -2.71
C GLU A 104 2.04 10.38 -2.80
N ILE A 105 2.60 9.20 -3.01
CA ILE A 105 1.84 7.95 -3.09
C ILE A 105 1.28 7.58 -1.72
N ALA A 106 -0.04 7.62 -1.62
CA ALA A 106 -0.76 7.36 -0.39
C ALA A 106 -2.12 6.70 -0.64
N PRO A 107 -2.70 6.04 0.37
CA PRO A 107 -4.09 5.62 0.30
C PRO A 107 -5.04 6.81 0.14
N LEU A 108 -6.21 6.63 -0.48
CA LEU A 108 -7.11 7.75 -0.81
C LEU A 108 -7.51 8.60 0.40
N GLU A 109 -7.59 8.04 1.60
CA GLU A 109 -7.96 8.74 2.83
C GLU A 109 -6.84 9.62 3.41
N TYR A 110 -5.61 9.49 2.91
CA TYR A 110 -4.40 10.25 3.28
C TYR A 110 -3.80 11.02 2.10
N LEU A 111 -4.41 10.93 0.93
CA LEU A 111 -3.94 11.58 -0.28
C LEU A 111 -4.41 13.04 -0.30
N ALA A 112 -3.45 13.96 -0.42
CA ALA A 112 -3.67 15.38 -0.67
C ALA A 112 -3.47 15.65 -2.16
N VAL A 113 -4.52 16.06 -2.86
CA VAL A 113 -4.45 16.29 -4.31
C VAL A 113 -4.11 17.77 -4.54
N PRO A 114 -3.02 18.09 -5.25
CA PRO A 114 -2.73 19.46 -5.66
C PRO A 114 -3.91 20.05 -6.45
N ILE A 115 -4.19 21.33 -6.27
CA ILE A 115 -5.37 21.97 -6.89
C ILE A 115 -5.34 21.89 -8.42
N GLU A 116 -4.14 21.92 -9.01
CA GLU A 116 -3.88 21.80 -10.44
C GLU A 116 -4.22 20.41 -10.99
N LEU A 117 -4.23 19.39 -10.12
CA LEU A 117 -4.54 18.00 -10.46
C LEU A 117 -5.88 17.55 -9.88
N SER A 118 -6.69 18.47 -9.34
CA SER A 118 -7.98 18.20 -8.73
C SER A 118 -9.01 17.63 -9.71
N GLY A 119 -8.90 17.99 -10.99
CA GLY A 119 -9.86 17.65 -12.03
C GLY A 119 -11.11 18.51 -12.04
N GLU A 120 -11.19 19.57 -11.25
CA GLU A 120 -12.33 20.49 -11.26
C GLU A 120 -12.59 21.03 -12.68
N SER A 121 -11.52 21.39 -13.39
CA SER A 121 -11.55 21.87 -14.79
C SER A 121 -10.94 20.88 -15.79
N GLY A 122 -10.98 19.57 -15.50
CA GLY A 122 -10.40 18.56 -16.39
C GLY A 122 -11.05 18.53 -17.78
N ARG A 123 -10.29 18.17 -18.81
CA ARG A 123 -10.72 18.20 -20.22
C ARG A 123 -11.87 17.23 -20.54
N ASN A 124 -12.02 16.16 -19.76
CA ASN A 124 -13.10 15.17 -19.91
C ASN A 124 -14.24 15.43 -18.92
N ARG A 125 -14.34 16.62 -18.32
CA ARG A 125 -15.54 16.99 -17.56
C ARG A 125 -16.72 17.13 -18.52
N TYR A 126 -17.90 16.73 -18.05
CA TYR A 126 -19.11 16.91 -18.84
C TYR A 126 -19.49 18.40 -18.83
N HIS A 127 -19.63 19.00 -20.02
CA HIS A 127 -20.00 20.42 -20.20
C HIS A 127 -21.31 20.59 -20.98
N GLY A 128 -22.13 19.54 -21.06
CA GLY A 128 -23.44 19.61 -21.72
C GLY A 128 -24.51 20.25 -20.84
N GLU A 129 -25.76 20.18 -21.30
CA GLU A 129 -26.90 20.85 -20.65
C GLU A 129 -27.38 20.15 -19.36
N LEU A 130 -27.00 18.88 -19.16
CA LEU A 130 -27.40 18.11 -17.99
C LEU A 130 -26.51 18.41 -16.78
N ASN A 131 -27.13 18.51 -15.61
CA ASN A 131 -26.41 18.69 -14.35
C ASN A 131 -25.73 17.40 -13.89
N CYS A 132 -24.57 17.53 -13.25
CA CYS A 132 -23.92 16.43 -12.54
C CYS A 132 -24.86 15.89 -11.46
N SER A 133 -25.14 14.59 -11.50
CA SER A 133 -26.06 13.91 -10.56
C SER A 133 -25.43 13.64 -9.19
N ILE A 134 -24.16 14.02 -9.01
CA ILE A 134 -23.42 13.91 -7.75
C ILE A 134 -22.84 15.27 -7.36
N GLY A 135 -22.79 15.56 -6.06
CA GLY A 135 -22.23 16.80 -5.50
C GLY A 135 -20.69 16.85 -5.51
N ALA A 136 -20.04 16.21 -6.48
CA ALA A 136 -18.58 16.13 -6.57
C ALA A 136 -18.03 17.17 -7.56
N ASN A 137 -17.27 18.13 -7.03
CA ASN A 137 -16.62 19.18 -7.82
C ASN A 137 -15.24 18.78 -8.33
N ASP A 138 -14.56 17.86 -7.64
CA ASP A 138 -13.25 17.32 -7.99
C ASP A 138 -13.28 15.79 -8.19
N ASP A 139 -12.23 15.27 -8.82
CA ASP A 139 -12.11 13.84 -9.17
C ASP A 139 -12.07 12.94 -7.93
N LEU A 140 -11.36 13.36 -6.87
CA LEU A 140 -11.21 12.55 -5.66
C LEU A 140 -12.54 12.41 -4.92
N THR A 141 -13.32 13.47 -4.84
CA THR A 141 -14.67 13.45 -4.29
C THR A 141 -15.56 12.50 -5.10
N ALA A 142 -15.53 12.57 -6.43
CA ALA A 142 -16.32 11.71 -7.29
C ALA A 142 -15.96 10.22 -7.17
N ILE A 143 -14.66 9.92 -7.11
CA ILE A 143 -14.14 8.57 -6.83
C ILE A 143 -14.64 8.06 -5.48
N ARG A 144 -14.57 8.91 -4.43
CA ARG A 144 -15.05 8.54 -3.09
C ARG A 144 -16.56 8.31 -3.09
N THR A 145 -17.33 9.11 -3.81
CA THR A 145 -18.78 8.92 -3.96
C THR A 145 -19.07 7.57 -4.60
N TRP A 146 -18.40 7.21 -5.70
CA TRP A 146 -18.56 5.90 -6.33
C TRP A 146 -18.21 4.74 -5.39
N LEU A 147 -17.08 4.84 -4.67
CA LEU A 147 -16.67 3.80 -3.72
C LEU A 147 -17.66 3.64 -2.57
N SER A 148 -18.40 4.70 -2.20
CA SER A 148 -19.40 4.64 -1.14
C SER A 148 -20.64 3.81 -1.48
N LEU A 149 -20.87 3.53 -2.78
CA LEU A 149 -21.99 2.71 -3.25
C LEU A 149 -21.85 1.22 -2.92
N PHE A 150 -20.66 0.77 -2.52
CA PHE A 150 -20.39 -0.63 -2.16
C PHE A 150 -20.33 -0.74 -0.64
N PRO A 151 -21.42 -1.12 0.06
CA PRO A 151 -21.40 -1.24 1.51
C PRO A 151 -20.42 -2.34 1.96
N ASN A 152 -19.74 -2.08 3.08
CA ASN A 152 -18.81 -3.02 3.69
C ASN A 152 -19.50 -4.27 4.26
N GLU A 153 -20.83 -4.23 4.43
CA GLU A 153 -21.63 -5.31 5.00
C GLU A 153 -22.33 -6.09 3.86
N GLY A 154 -22.11 -7.42 3.82
CA GLY A 154 -22.82 -8.34 2.94
C GLY A 154 -22.22 -8.59 1.54
N LEU A 155 -21.38 -7.70 1.00
CA LEU A 155 -20.85 -7.79 -0.39
C LEU A 155 -19.40 -8.32 -0.53
N GLY A 156 -18.79 -8.74 0.57
CA GLY A 156 -17.50 -9.44 0.56
C GLY A 156 -16.33 -8.60 0.03
N ASN A 157 -15.22 -9.27 -0.30
CA ASN A 157 -13.93 -8.68 -0.73
C ASN A 157 -13.99 -7.71 -1.94
N THR A 158 -15.15 -7.48 -2.56
CA THR A 158 -15.35 -6.66 -3.76
C THR A 158 -15.03 -5.19 -3.53
N ALA A 159 -15.59 -4.57 -2.48
CA ALA A 159 -15.35 -3.14 -2.19
C ALA A 159 -13.86 -2.86 -1.92
N VAL A 160 -13.21 -3.73 -1.14
CA VAL A 160 -11.76 -3.66 -0.86
C VAL A 160 -10.94 -3.83 -2.14
N THR A 161 -11.36 -4.75 -3.02
CA THR A 161 -10.69 -5.00 -4.31
C THR A 161 -10.82 -3.80 -5.25
N TYR A 162 -12.03 -3.25 -5.41
CA TYR A 162 -12.30 -2.09 -6.26
C TYR A 162 -11.53 -0.87 -5.76
N ARG A 163 -11.61 -0.59 -4.46
CA ARG A 163 -10.81 0.46 -3.82
C ARG A 163 -9.32 0.30 -4.10
N GLY A 164 -8.78 -0.92 -3.96
CA GLY A 164 -7.37 -1.19 -4.24
C GLY A 164 -6.96 -0.94 -5.70
N HIS A 165 -7.84 -1.24 -6.66
CA HIS A 165 -7.58 -0.97 -8.07
C HIS A 165 -7.66 0.53 -8.41
N VAL A 166 -8.66 1.22 -7.87
CA VAL A 166 -8.82 2.66 -8.02
C VAL A 166 -7.67 3.42 -7.36
N GLU A 167 -7.22 3.00 -6.18
CA GLU A 167 -6.06 3.56 -5.48
C GLU A 167 -4.79 3.50 -6.32
N ARG A 168 -4.49 2.33 -6.88
CA ARG A 168 -3.33 2.14 -7.76
C ARG A 168 -3.39 3.09 -8.95
N PHE A 169 -4.55 3.18 -9.60
CA PHE A 169 -4.72 3.99 -10.79
C PHE A 169 -4.62 5.47 -10.48
N TYR A 170 -5.36 5.96 -9.48
CA TYR A 170 -5.39 7.37 -9.14
C TYR A 170 -4.03 7.86 -8.65
N ASN A 171 -3.33 7.08 -7.82
CA ASN A 171 -1.95 7.40 -7.46
C ASN A 171 -1.04 7.47 -8.69
N TRP A 172 -1.14 6.52 -9.63
CA TRP A 172 -0.36 6.52 -10.86
C TRP A 172 -0.63 7.75 -11.74
N VAL A 173 -1.90 8.09 -11.96
CA VAL A 173 -2.29 9.28 -12.73
C VAL A 173 -1.68 10.56 -12.13
N LEU A 174 -1.81 10.75 -10.82
CA LEU A 174 -1.29 11.95 -10.16
C LEU A 174 0.24 11.98 -10.12
N ASN A 175 0.88 10.87 -9.74
CA ASN A 175 2.30 10.86 -9.41
C ASN A 175 3.21 10.58 -10.61
N ASP A 176 2.76 9.76 -11.57
CA ASP A 176 3.55 9.36 -12.74
C ASP A 176 3.17 10.17 -13.98
N ARG A 177 1.88 10.44 -14.19
CA ARG A 177 1.41 11.21 -15.35
C ARG A 177 1.32 12.71 -15.08
N GLN A 178 1.25 13.14 -13.81
CA GLN A 178 1.04 14.54 -13.43
C GLN A 178 -0.20 15.12 -14.12
N LYS A 179 -1.30 14.36 -14.09
CA LYS A 179 -2.59 14.72 -14.69
C LYS A 179 -3.70 14.62 -13.67
N ALA A 180 -4.79 15.36 -13.87
CA ALA A 180 -6.06 15.04 -13.24
C ALA A 180 -6.60 13.70 -13.78
N PHE A 181 -7.45 13.02 -13.01
CA PHE A 181 -8.12 11.81 -13.49
C PHE A 181 -9.08 12.10 -14.64
N SER A 182 -9.78 13.23 -14.59
CA SER A 182 -10.59 13.75 -15.71
C SER A 182 -9.75 14.23 -16.91
N ASP A 183 -8.42 14.16 -16.87
CA ASP A 183 -7.55 14.38 -18.04
C ASP A 183 -7.03 13.08 -18.68
N VAL A 184 -7.34 11.92 -18.10
CA VAL A 184 -6.86 10.62 -18.60
C VAL A 184 -7.33 10.38 -20.05
N THR A 185 -6.38 10.01 -20.90
CA THR A 185 -6.62 9.61 -22.31
C THR A 185 -6.67 8.09 -22.46
N VAL A 186 -7.12 7.60 -23.62
CA VAL A 186 -7.05 6.16 -23.96
C VAL A 186 -5.59 5.68 -23.98
N GLU A 187 -4.67 6.52 -24.43
CA GLU A 187 -3.23 6.27 -24.43
C GLU A 187 -2.69 6.08 -23.01
N ASP A 188 -3.12 6.92 -22.06
CA ASP A 188 -2.76 6.76 -20.65
C ASP A 188 -3.29 5.43 -20.08
N VAL A 189 -4.48 4.98 -20.50
CA VAL A 189 -5.02 3.67 -20.09
C VAL A 189 -4.15 2.51 -20.61
N VAL A 190 -3.64 2.61 -21.84
CA VAL A 190 -2.70 1.61 -22.39
C VAL A 190 -1.39 1.61 -21.61
N LEU A 191 -0.85 2.80 -21.28
CA LEU A 191 0.36 2.95 -20.46
C LEU A 191 0.16 2.37 -19.06
N TYR A 192 -0.97 2.63 -18.42
CA TYR A 192 -1.28 2.07 -17.10
C TYR A 192 -1.34 0.54 -17.13
N ARG A 193 -1.94 -0.04 -18.19
CA ARG A 193 -1.97 -1.50 -18.35
C ARG A 193 -0.57 -2.10 -18.40
N ALA A 194 0.37 -1.46 -19.10
CA ALA A 194 1.77 -1.89 -19.14
C ALA A 194 2.45 -1.69 -17.78
N PHE A 195 2.22 -0.55 -17.13
CA PHE A 195 2.75 -0.23 -15.81
C PHE A 195 2.34 -1.26 -14.74
N LEU A 196 1.12 -1.79 -14.79
CA LEU A 196 0.66 -2.83 -13.87
C LEU A 196 1.53 -4.10 -13.91
N ALA A 197 2.05 -4.46 -15.08
CA ALA A 197 2.91 -5.63 -15.24
C ALA A 197 4.32 -5.41 -14.66
N ASP A 198 4.79 -4.17 -14.58
CA ASP A 198 6.08 -3.81 -13.98
C ASP A 198 6.08 -2.38 -13.41
N PRO A 199 5.59 -2.18 -12.16
CA PRO A 199 5.48 -0.84 -11.57
C PRO A 199 6.87 -0.24 -11.26
N ARG A 200 7.28 0.78 -12.04
CA ARG A 200 8.59 1.44 -11.91
C ARG A 200 8.49 2.93 -11.54
N PRO A 201 9.47 3.47 -10.79
CA PRO A 201 10.56 2.75 -10.12
C PRO A 201 10.05 1.93 -8.92
N ALA A 202 10.53 0.68 -8.78
CA ALA A 202 10.00 -0.28 -7.80
C ALA A 202 10.01 0.25 -6.36
N ALA A 203 11.05 0.98 -5.96
CA ALA A 203 11.18 1.57 -4.62
C ALA A 203 10.04 2.55 -4.28
N ARG A 204 9.44 3.17 -5.29
CA ARG A 204 8.35 4.13 -5.14
C ARG A 204 6.97 3.46 -5.12
N TRP A 205 6.80 2.32 -5.79
CA TRP A 205 5.48 1.71 -6.01
C TRP A 205 5.24 0.39 -5.27
N ILE A 206 6.31 -0.29 -4.86
CA ILE A 206 6.26 -1.66 -4.35
C ILE A 206 6.77 -1.73 -2.92
N ASN A 207 5.96 -2.30 -2.02
CA ASN A 207 6.43 -2.83 -0.74
C ASN A 207 6.20 -4.34 -0.73
N PRO A 208 7.26 -5.18 -0.75
CA PRO A 208 7.11 -6.64 -0.86
C PRO A 208 6.34 -7.25 0.32
N LYS A 209 6.21 -6.54 1.44
CA LYS A 209 5.37 -6.95 2.55
C LYS A 209 3.90 -6.71 2.23
N ARG A 210 3.11 -7.80 2.24
CA ARG A 210 1.65 -7.69 2.13
C ARG A 210 1.02 -7.16 3.41
N GLY A 211 -0.04 -6.37 3.26
CA GLY A 211 -0.85 -5.87 4.37
C GLY A 211 -0.13 -4.82 5.24
N VAL A 212 0.77 -4.02 4.66
CA VAL A 212 1.29 -2.82 5.36
C VAL A 212 0.10 -1.96 5.81
N PRO A 213 0.07 -1.48 7.07
CA PRO A 213 -1.00 -0.61 7.53
C PRO A 213 -1.14 0.63 6.64
N ARG A 214 -2.37 1.05 6.37
CA ARG A 214 -2.66 2.16 5.44
C ARG A 214 -2.11 3.50 5.93
N HIS A 215 -2.05 3.72 7.24
CA HIS A 215 -1.46 4.91 7.86
C HIS A 215 0.08 4.86 7.95
N SER A 216 0.72 3.77 7.50
CA SER A 216 2.18 3.65 7.57
C SER A 216 2.83 4.45 6.44
N PRO A 217 3.91 5.21 6.70
CA PRO A 217 4.68 5.89 5.64
C PRO A 217 5.31 4.91 4.64
N HIS A 218 5.48 3.64 5.05
CA HIS A 218 6.00 2.56 4.21
C HIS A 218 4.91 1.89 3.36
N TRP A 219 3.66 2.35 3.42
CA TRP A 219 2.58 1.81 2.60
C TRP A 219 2.88 2.05 1.11
N ARG A 220 2.62 1.03 0.30
CA ARG A 220 2.72 1.11 -1.16
C ARG A 220 1.52 0.39 -1.80
N PRO A 221 1.04 0.85 -2.96
CA PRO A 221 -0.15 0.31 -3.61
C PRO A 221 0.07 -1.09 -4.22
N PHE A 222 1.34 -1.48 -4.42
CA PHE A 222 1.74 -2.80 -4.91
C PHE A 222 2.60 -3.55 -3.89
N SER A 223 2.52 -4.88 -3.94
CA SER A 223 3.45 -5.77 -3.22
C SER A 223 4.36 -6.57 -4.16
N GLY A 224 4.29 -6.25 -5.45
CA GLY A 224 5.01 -6.85 -6.57
C GLY A 224 4.24 -6.60 -7.86
N PRO A 225 4.80 -7.00 -9.02
CA PRO A 225 4.09 -7.09 -10.29
C PRO A 225 2.75 -7.83 -10.14
N VAL A 226 1.71 -7.37 -10.83
CA VAL A 226 0.40 -8.04 -10.80
C VAL A 226 0.21 -9.00 -11.97
N THR A 227 -0.54 -10.08 -11.73
CA THR A 227 -0.84 -11.09 -12.76
C THR A 227 -1.84 -10.56 -13.80
N ASP A 228 -1.90 -11.18 -14.98
CA ASP A 228 -2.89 -10.84 -16.03
C ASP A 228 -4.35 -10.91 -15.54
N ILE A 229 -4.64 -11.82 -14.60
CA ILE A 229 -5.97 -11.92 -13.96
C ILE A 229 -6.25 -10.63 -13.19
N THR A 230 -5.29 -10.18 -12.38
CA THR A 230 -5.40 -8.95 -11.60
C THR A 230 -5.40 -7.71 -12.48
N VAL A 231 -4.66 -7.70 -13.60
CA VAL A 231 -4.72 -6.63 -14.61
C VAL A 231 -6.13 -6.55 -15.19
N ARG A 232 -6.71 -7.68 -15.63
CA ARG A 232 -8.10 -7.68 -16.12
C ARG A 232 -9.09 -7.17 -15.07
N GLN A 233 -8.96 -7.59 -13.81
CA GLN A 233 -9.81 -7.11 -12.72
C GLN A 233 -9.69 -5.61 -12.53
N ALA A 234 -8.46 -5.07 -12.59
CA ALA A 234 -8.22 -3.63 -12.53
C ALA A 234 -8.94 -2.91 -13.68
N MET A 235 -8.75 -3.38 -14.91
CA MET A 235 -9.40 -2.82 -16.09
C MET A 235 -10.93 -2.83 -15.98
N THR A 236 -11.52 -3.92 -15.47
CA THR A 236 -12.96 -4.02 -15.26
C THR A 236 -13.47 -3.05 -14.19
N ALA A 237 -12.80 -2.97 -13.03
CA ALA A 237 -13.19 -2.06 -11.96
C ALA A 237 -13.10 -0.58 -12.41
N LEU A 238 -12.03 -0.23 -13.12
CA LEU A 238 -11.83 1.14 -13.60
C LEU A 238 -12.77 1.52 -14.75
N SER A 239 -13.11 0.57 -15.64
CA SER A 239 -14.18 0.78 -16.64
C SER A 239 -15.51 1.06 -15.93
N SER A 240 -15.86 0.23 -14.95
CA SER A 240 -17.11 0.39 -14.19
C SER A 240 -17.19 1.73 -13.44
N LEU A 241 -16.07 2.23 -12.91
CA LEU A 241 -15.97 3.57 -12.33
C LEU A 241 -16.23 4.66 -13.37
N CYS A 242 -15.53 4.62 -14.51
CA CYS A 242 -15.65 5.64 -15.55
C CYS A 242 -17.04 5.66 -16.19
N ASP A 243 -17.63 4.49 -16.42
CA ASP A 243 -18.97 4.35 -16.99
C ASP A 243 -20.03 4.91 -16.05
N TRP A 244 -19.87 4.67 -14.74
CA TRP A 244 -20.74 5.28 -13.73
C TRP A 244 -20.56 6.79 -13.67
N LEU A 245 -19.33 7.30 -13.66
CA LEU A 245 -19.07 8.76 -13.64
C LEU A 245 -19.58 9.47 -14.90
N ASN A 246 -19.55 8.80 -16.06
CA ASN A 246 -20.17 9.30 -17.28
C ASN A 246 -21.70 9.35 -17.14
N THR A 247 -22.31 8.26 -16.65
CA THR A 247 -23.76 8.18 -16.40
C THR A 247 -24.24 9.27 -15.43
N MET A 248 -23.42 9.63 -14.44
CA MET A 248 -23.71 10.71 -13.49
C MET A 248 -23.39 12.10 -14.01
N HIS A 249 -22.96 12.25 -15.28
CA HIS A 249 -22.52 13.50 -15.89
C HIS A 249 -21.37 14.19 -15.14
N HIS A 250 -20.51 13.40 -14.48
CA HIS A 250 -19.24 13.90 -13.95
C HIS A 250 -18.16 13.90 -15.03
N LEU A 251 -18.12 12.85 -15.87
CA LEU A 251 -17.26 12.76 -17.05
C LEU A 251 -18.07 12.88 -18.34
N GLY A 252 -17.48 13.46 -19.39
CA GLY A 252 -18.08 13.54 -20.73
C GLY A 252 -17.93 12.25 -21.55
N SER A 253 -16.89 11.45 -21.28
CA SER A 253 -16.59 10.20 -21.98
C SER A 253 -15.89 9.19 -21.06
N THR A 254 -15.84 7.91 -21.46
CA THR A 254 -15.15 6.85 -20.71
C THR A 254 -13.82 6.50 -21.41
N PRO A 255 -12.65 6.88 -20.86
CA PRO A 255 -11.36 6.62 -21.51
C PRO A 255 -10.95 5.14 -21.51
N PHE A 256 -11.71 4.30 -20.78
CA PHE A 256 -11.55 2.86 -20.74
C PHE A 256 -12.35 2.15 -21.83
N ALA A 257 -13.28 2.84 -22.51
CA ALA A 257 -14.01 2.27 -23.63
C ALA A 257 -13.06 1.89 -24.76
N GLY A 258 -13.24 0.70 -25.32
CA GLY A 258 -12.44 0.20 -26.44
C GLY A 258 -11.06 -0.35 -26.08
N VAL A 259 -10.58 -0.19 -24.84
CA VAL A 259 -9.29 -0.78 -24.43
C VAL A 259 -9.44 -2.29 -24.21
N LEU A 260 -8.72 -3.08 -25.03
CA LEU A 260 -8.72 -4.54 -24.90
C LEU A 260 -8.15 -4.96 -23.55
N LYS A 261 -8.95 -5.77 -22.83
CA LYS A 261 -8.52 -6.44 -21.60
C LYS A 261 -7.59 -7.61 -21.98
N PRO A 262 -6.54 -7.91 -21.19
CA PRO A 262 -5.66 -9.04 -21.46
C PRO A 262 -6.45 -10.33 -21.64
N LYS A 263 -6.09 -11.18 -22.60
CA LYS A 263 -6.67 -12.52 -22.70
C LYS A 263 -6.13 -13.37 -21.55
N THR A 264 -7.01 -13.88 -20.69
CA THR A 264 -6.64 -15.00 -19.82
C THR A 264 -6.51 -16.18 -20.73
N SER A 265 -5.31 -16.73 -20.87
CA SER A 265 -5.17 -18.11 -21.30
C SER A 265 -6.12 -18.94 -20.44
N GLY A 266 -7.13 -19.58 -21.06
CA GLY A 266 -8.12 -20.36 -20.34
C GLY A 266 -7.47 -21.45 -19.52
N ARG A 267 -7.28 -21.20 -18.22
CA ARG A 267 -7.29 -22.26 -17.20
C ARG A 267 -8.68 -22.28 -16.61
N ALA A 268 -9.61 -22.90 -17.34
CA ALA A 268 -10.68 -23.59 -16.65
C ALA A 268 -10.03 -24.50 -15.60
N GLY A 269 -10.37 -24.30 -14.33
CA GLY A 269 -10.16 -25.31 -13.29
C GLY A 269 -8.73 -25.61 -12.82
N LYS A 270 -7.93 -24.60 -12.46
CA LYS A 270 -6.98 -24.82 -11.35
C LYS A 270 -7.53 -24.11 -10.12
N MET A 271 -8.33 -24.84 -9.33
CA MET A 271 -8.54 -24.52 -7.93
C MET A 271 -7.18 -24.23 -7.31
N ASP A 272 -7.09 -23.15 -6.54
CA ASP A 272 -5.94 -22.83 -5.72
C ASP A 272 -5.80 -23.91 -4.64
N VAL A 273 -5.06 -24.98 -4.95
CA VAL A 273 -4.85 -26.14 -4.07
C VAL A 273 -4.09 -25.72 -2.81
N ASP A 274 -3.43 -24.56 -2.84
CA ASP A 274 -2.75 -23.96 -1.68
C ASP A 274 -3.74 -23.42 -0.62
N ARG A 275 -5.04 -23.32 -0.96
CA ARG A 275 -6.12 -22.98 -0.04
C ARG A 275 -7.09 -24.14 0.26
N SER A 276 -6.89 -25.31 -0.34
CA SER A 276 -7.64 -26.50 0.06
C SER A 276 -6.94 -27.18 1.22
N LEU A 277 -7.65 -27.40 2.33
CA LEU A 277 -7.15 -28.22 3.43
C LEU A 277 -6.76 -29.59 2.89
N SER A 278 -5.55 -30.06 3.23
CA SER A 278 -5.15 -31.43 2.93
C SER A 278 -6.08 -32.42 3.65
N ARG A 279 -6.13 -33.68 3.19
CA ARG A 279 -6.95 -34.72 3.82
C ARG A 279 -6.61 -34.89 5.32
N ALA A 280 -5.35 -34.68 5.70
CA ALA A 280 -4.91 -34.70 7.09
C ALA A 280 -5.42 -33.48 7.89
N GLN A 281 -5.44 -32.29 7.29
CA GLN A 281 -6.00 -31.09 7.91
C GLN A 281 -7.52 -31.16 8.06
N TRP A 282 -8.21 -31.82 7.13
CA TRP A 282 -9.66 -32.08 7.24
C TRP A 282 -10.02 -33.00 8.39
N GLN A 283 -9.19 -34.02 8.67
CA GLN A 283 -9.44 -34.94 9.77
C GLN A 283 -9.29 -34.23 11.13
N ALA A 284 -8.31 -33.33 11.26
CA ALA A 284 -8.04 -32.57 12.48
C ALA A 284 -9.09 -31.48 12.82
N VAL A 285 -9.97 -31.13 11.89
CA VAL A 285 -11.10 -30.18 12.12
C VAL A 285 -12.40 -30.91 12.48
N ARG A 286 -12.42 -32.25 12.35
CA ARG A 286 -13.60 -33.09 12.62
C ARG A 286 -13.61 -33.69 14.03
N ASP A 287 -12.51 -33.57 14.77
CA ASP A 287 -12.36 -33.93 16.19
C ASP A 287 -12.45 -32.67 17.06
#